data_AF-A0A5A5R3E2-F1
#
_entry.id   AF-A0A5A5R3E2-F1
#
_cell.length_a   1.000
_cell.length_b   1.000
_cell.length_c   1.000
_cell.angle_alpha   90.00
_cell.angle_beta   90.00
_cell.angle_gamma   90.00
#
_symmetry.space_group_name_H-M   'P 1'
#
loop_
_entity.id
_entity.type
_entity.pdbx_description
1 polymer ?
#
loop_
_entity_poly.entity_id
_entity_poly.type
_entity_poly.pdbx_seq_one_letter_code
_entity_poly.pdbx_strand_id
1 'polypeptide(L)'
;MPNGRLTYKRGEIWWVDLKPVVGYETDKERPCLILQNDIGNQNGTTTIVAPLLPGKRTYPFVVNITPTVQNGLDGDRHINLSRWVELNIK
;
A
#
# COMPACT_ATOMS: atom_id res chain seq x y z
N MET A 1 -3.84 -15.69 -2.71
CA MET A 1 -3.01 -16.47 -1.77
C MET A 1 -3.70 -17.79 -1.47
N PRO A 2 -2.97 -18.92 -1.43
CA PRO A 2 -3.57 -20.20 -1.06
C PRO A 2 -3.89 -20.18 0.44
N ASN A 3 -5.08 -20.65 0.82
CA ASN A 3 -5.59 -20.88 2.19
C ASN A 3 -6.61 -19.87 2.79
N GLY A 4 -7.13 -18.92 2.00
CA GLY A 4 -8.45 -18.31 2.28
C GLY A 4 -8.60 -17.44 3.54
N ARG A 5 -7.53 -17.13 4.29
CA ARG A 5 -7.59 -16.19 5.42
C ARG A 5 -6.50 -15.14 5.29
N LEU A 6 -6.79 -14.08 4.53
CA LEU A 6 -5.92 -12.91 4.46
C LEU A 6 -5.85 -12.26 5.85
N THR A 7 -4.67 -12.25 6.45
CA THR A 7 -4.41 -11.48 7.68
C THR A 7 -3.22 -10.58 7.41
N TYR A 8 -3.45 -9.48 6.72
CA TYR A 8 -2.49 -8.38 6.61
C TYR A 8 -2.67 -7.44 7.82
N LYS A 9 -1.57 -6.95 8.37
CA LYS A 9 -1.56 -6.12 9.58
C LYS A 9 -1.22 -4.67 9.28
N ARG A 10 -1.72 -3.78 10.14
CA ARG A 10 -1.40 -2.36 10.06
C ARG A 10 0.12 -2.16 10.13
N GLY A 11 0.65 -1.38 9.19
CA GLY A 11 2.08 -1.08 9.10
C GLY A 11 2.87 -2.03 8.20
N GLU A 12 2.28 -3.11 7.71
CA GLU A 12 2.92 -3.97 6.70
C GLU A 12 2.91 -3.30 5.32
N ILE A 13 3.92 -3.61 4.52
CA ILE A 13 4.00 -3.23 3.11
C ILE A 13 3.71 -4.46 2.27
N TRP A 14 2.74 -4.35 1.37
CA TRP A 14 2.35 -5.41 0.45
C TRP A 14 2.39 -4.90 -0.99
N TRP A 15 2.84 -5.74 -1.93
CA TRP A 15 2.68 -5.48 -3.35
C TRP A 15 1.24 -5.80 -3.75
N VAL A 16 0.52 -4.80 -4.26
CA VAL A 16 -0.91 -4.91 -4.54
C VAL A 16 -1.18 -4.61 -6.01
N ASP A 17 -1.99 -5.45 -6.65
CA ASP A 17 -2.56 -5.20 -7.97
C ASP A 17 -3.76 -4.25 -7.83
N LEU A 18 -3.64 -3.03 -8.36
CA LEU A 18 -4.62 -1.94 -8.18
C LEU A 18 -5.63 -1.85 -9.34
N LYS A 19 -6.13 -2.99 -9.85
CA LYS A 19 -7.10 -3.01 -10.96
C LYS A 19 -8.54 -2.71 -10.51
N PRO A 20 -9.37 -2.05 -11.36
CA PRO A 20 -9.02 -1.48 -12.66
C PRO A 20 -8.39 -0.08 -12.50
N VAL A 21 -7.29 0.16 -13.21
CA VAL A 21 -6.69 1.50 -13.30
C VAL A 21 -7.58 2.39 -14.19
N VAL A 22 -7.99 3.55 -13.68
CA VAL A 22 -8.76 4.55 -14.45
C VAL A 22 -7.79 5.60 -15.00
N GLY A 23 -7.73 5.74 -16.33
CA GLY A 23 -6.87 6.73 -17.01
C GLY A 23 -5.53 6.18 -17.51
N TYR A 24 -4.48 7.01 -17.55
CA TYR A 24 -3.14 6.67 -18.05
C TYR A 24 -2.24 5.96 -17.01
N GLU A 25 -2.80 5.59 -15.86
CA GLU A 25 -2.03 4.95 -14.79
C GLU A 25 -1.57 3.56 -15.23
N THR A 26 -0.26 3.37 -15.36
CA THR A 26 0.33 2.13 -15.87
C THR A 26 0.00 0.93 -14.96
N ASP A 27 -0.44 -0.16 -15.59
CA ASP A 27 -0.61 -1.54 -15.12
C ASP A 27 0.67 -2.05 -14.44
N LYS A 28 0.80 -1.76 -13.14
CA LYS A 28 1.94 -2.18 -12.32
C LYS A 28 1.43 -2.47 -10.93
N GLU A 29 1.74 -3.65 -10.41
CA GLU A 29 1.69 -3.90 -8.97
C GLU A 29 2.48 -2.78 -8.27
N ARG A 30 1.90 -2.21 -7.21
CA ARG A 30 2.54 -1.14 -6.45
C ARG A 30 2.70 -1.58 -5.00
N PRO A 31 3.84 -1.30 -4.36
CA PRO A 31 3.96 -1.48 -2.93
C PRO A 31 2.99 -0.51 -2.25
N CYS A 32 2.24 -1.00 -1.26
CA CYS A 32 1.23 -0.26 -0.52
C CYS A 32 1.41 -0.51 0.98
N LEU A 33 1.30 0.54 1.80
CA LEU A 33 1.29 0.44 3.26
C LEU A 33 -0.14 0.17 3.74
N ILE A 34 -0.33 -0.86 4.55
CA ILE A 34 -1.62 -1.12 5.21
C ILE A 34 -1.84 -0.08 6.32
N LEU A 35 -2.88 0.75 6.15
CA LEU A 35 -3.26 1.78 7.12
C LEU A 35 -4.35 1.35 8.08
N GLN A 36 -5.28 0.52 7.60
CA GLN A 36 -6.42 0.05 8.38
C GLN A 36 -5.95 -0.80 9.57
N ASN A 37 -6.69 -0.67 10.68
CA ASN A 37 -6.44 -1.43 11.91
C ASN A 37 -6.69 -2.93 11.72
N ASP A 38 -6.03 -3.75 12.54
CA ASP A 38 -6.07 -5.21 12.41
C ASP A 38 -7.48 -5.82 12.55
N ILE A 39 -8.33 -5.23 13.40
CA ILE A 39 -9.73 -5.69 13.56
C ILE A 39 -10.50 -5.45 12.26
N GLY A 40 -10.32 -4.28 11.64
CA GLY A 40 -10.88 -3.96 10.34
C GLY A 40 -10.40 -4.91 9.25
N ASN A 41 -9.10 -5.20 9.20
CA ASN A 41 -8.51 -6.11 8.21
C ASN A 41 -9.05 -7.54 8.34
N GLN A 42 -9.30 -8.00 9.56
CA GLN A 42 -9.81 -9.34 9.81
C GLN A 42 -11.27 -9.51 9.39
N ASN A 43 -12.11 -8.48 9.63
CA ASN A 43 -13.56 -8.59 9.50
C ASN A 43 -14.09 -7.94 8.21
N GLY A 44 -13.41 -6.94 7.68
CA GLY A 44 -13.80 -6.20 6.48
C GLY A 44 -13.63 -6.99 5.18
N THR A 45 -14.36 -6.61 4.15
CA THR A 45 -14.12 -7.05 2.77
C THR A 45 -13.07 -6.17 2.07
N THR A 46 -12.88 -4.95 2.58
CA THR A 46 -11.92 -3.98 2.10
C THR A 46 -10.84 -3.68 3.14
N THR A 47 -9.71 -3.13 2.68
CA THR A 47 -8.75 -2.43 3.53
C THR A 47 -8.43 -1.05 3.01
N ILE A 48 -7.89 -0.23 3.89
CA ILE A 48 -7.34 1.08 3.54
C ILE A 48 -5.83 0.94 3.40
N VAL A 49 -5.31 1.34 2.24
CA VAL A 49 -3.88 1.37 1.99
C VAL A 49 -3.40 2.73 1.48
N ALA A 50 -2.11 2.98 1.63
CA ALA A 50 -1.43 4.09 0.99
C ALA A 50 -0.41 3.58 -0.04
N PRO A 51 -0.51 3.94 -1.32
CA PRO A 51 0.48 3.57 -2.32
C PRO A 51 1.85 4.21 -2.04
N LEU A 52 2.92 3.43 -2.21
CA LEU A 52 4.31 3.89 -2.12
C LEU A 52 4.81 4.26 -3.52
N LEU A 53 4.91 5.56 -3.75
CA LEU A 53 5.36 6.14 -5.01
C LEU A 53 6.90 6.21 -5.06
N PRO A 54 7.54 6.11 -6.23
CA PRO A 54 9.00 6.14 -6.34
C PRO A 54 9.59 7.52 -6.02
N GLY A 55 10.81 7.51 -5.46
CA GLY A 55 11.60 8.70 -5.13
C GLY A 55 11.20 9.36 -3.82
N LYS A 56 11.80 10.53 -3.55
CA LYS A 56 11.59 11.34 -2.34
C LYS A 56 10.93 12.68 -2.66
N ARG A 57 10.16 13.24 -1.73
CA ARG A 57 9.57 14.59 -1.83
C ARG A 57 9.75 15.36 -0.51
N THR A 58 9.68 16.69 -0.58
CA THR A 58 9.89 17.60 0.56
C THR A 58 8.59 18.22 1.10
N TYR A 59 7.43 17.79 0.61
CA TYR A 59 6.14 18.29 1.10
C TYR A 59 5.88 17.85 2.55
N PRO A 60 5.25 18.68 3.39
CA PRO A 60 5.06 18.40 4.83
C PRO A 60 4.13 17.20 5.10
N PHE A 61 3.29 16.83 4.14
CA PHE A 61 2.36 15.70 4.21
C PHE A 61 2.91 14.43 3.52
N VAL A 62 4.19 14.44 3.12
CA VAL A 62 4.84 13.28 2.53
C VAL A 62 5.77 12.61 3.54
N VAL A 63 5.67 11.29 3.63
CA VAL A 63 6.59 10.44 4.39
C VAL A 63 7.52 9.74 3.42
N ASN A 64 8.81 10.04 3.48
CA ASN A 64 9.83 9.36 2.69
C ASN A 64 10.26 8.05 3.38
N ILE A 65 10.46 7.00 2.60
CA ILE A 65 10.81 5.66 3.06
C ILE A 65 12.03 5.18 2.27
N THR A 66 13.09 4.86 2.99
CA THR A 66 14.32 4.28 2.43
C THR A 66 14.17 2.75 2.33
N PRO A 67 14.65 2.10 1.26
CA PRO A 67 14.60 0.65 1.13
C PRO A 67 15.47 -0.03 2.19
N THR A 68 14.95 -1.12 2.76
CA THR A 68 15.66 -1.99 3.70
C THR A 68 15.33 -3.45 3.39
N VAL A 69 16.17 -4.37 3.89
CA VAL A 69 15.89 -5.81 3.79
C VAL A 69 14.55 -6.17 4.43
N GLN A 70 14.16 -5.48 5.51
CA GLN A 70 12.93 -5.75 6.24
C GLN A 70 11.67 -5.26 5.53
N ASN A 71 11.73 -4.13 4.80
CA ASN A 71 10.56 -3.57 4.14
C ASN A 71 10.39 -4.03 2.68
N GLY A 72 11.37 -4.74 2.12
CA GLY A 72 11.27 -5.37 0.81
C GLY A 72 11.11 -4.40 -0.36
N LEU A 73 11.47 -3.13 -0.18
CA LEU A 73 11.42 -2.13 -1.25
C LEU A 73 12.65 -2.23 -2.16
N ASP A 74 12.40 -2.05 -3.45
CA ASP A 74 13.36 -2.06 -4.55
C ASP A 74 14.07 -0.71 -4.77
N GLY A 75 13.71 0.32 -4.01
CA GLY A 75 14.24 1.67 -4.14
C GLY A 75 13.61 2.65 -3.16
N ASP A 76 14.08 3.89 -3.18
CA ASP A 76 13.48 4.98 -2.40
C ASP A 76 12.01 5.17 -2.79
N ARG A 77 11.14 5.24 -1.78
CA ARG A 77 9.70 5.47 -1.94
C ARG A 77 9.22 6.63 -1.08
N HIS A 78 8.02 7.11 -1.38
CA HIS A 78 7.30 8.06 -0.54
C HIS A 78 5.80 7.76 -0.50
N ILE A 79 5.17 8.10 0.62
CA ILE A 79 3.72 8.06 0.81
C ILE A 79 3.20 9.49 0.77
N ASN A 80 2.23 9.77 -0.09
CA ASN A 80 1.51 11.03 -0.08
C ASN A 80 0.23 10.92 0.78
N LEU A 81 0.24 11.47 1.99
CA LEU A 81 -0.89 11.38 2.91
C LEU A 81 -2.09 12.26 2.51
N SER A 82 -1.97 13.07 1.46
CA SER A 82 -3.13 13.76 0.87
C SER A 82 -3.96 12.85 -0.06
N ARG A 83 -3.52 11.60 -0.32
CA ARG A 83 -4.18 10.67 -1.23
C ARG A 83 -4.04 9.23 -0.74
N TRP A 84 -5.12 8.67 -0.21
CA TRP A 84 -5.23 7.25 0.14
C TRP A 84 -6.28 6.57 -0.73
N VAL A 85 -6.23 5.23 -0.77
CA VAL A 85 -7.20 4.42 -1.52
C VAL A 85 -7.74 3.30 -0.63
N GLU A 86 -9.02 3.00 -0.81
CA GLU A 86 -9.64 1.80 -0.25
C GLU A 86 -9.62 0.70 -1.31
N LEU A 87 -9.20 -0.50 -0.94
CA LEU A 87 -9.07 -1.65 -1.84
C LEU A 87 -9.91 -2.81 -1.36
N ASN A 88 -10.55 -3.47 -2.31
CA ASN A 88 -11.16 -4.77 -2.08
C ASN A 88 -10.06 -5.84 -2.14
N ILE A 89 -9.88 -6.60 -1.06
CA ILE A 89 -8.80 -7.61 -0.98
C ILE A 89 -9.37 -9.02 -0.86
N LYS A 90 -10.69 -9.24 -0.93
CA LYS A 90 -11.28 -10.59 -0.90
C LYS A 90 -11.71 -11.06 -2.28
#